data_AF-A0A970DUN7-F1
#
_entry.id   AF-A0A970DUN7-F1
#
_cell.length_a   1.000
_cell.length_b   1.000
_cell.length_c   1.000
_cell.angle_alpha   90.00
_cell.angle_beta   90.00
_cell.angle_gamma   90.00
#
_symmetry.space_group_name_H-M   'P 1'
#
loop_
_entity.id
_entity.type
_entity.pdbx_description
1 polymer ?
#
loop_
_entity_poly.entity_id
_entity_poly.type
_entity_poly.pdbx_seq_one_letter_code
_entity_poly.pdbx_strand_id
1 'polypeptide(L)'
;MEVEKISKQGWENLLLKDVDYGFNFLALKILLSRLRLKVAMDPSPVSIQKSVEEIKNLFIRFGNLPSVQKDFQKVYEREGLR
;
A
#
# COMPACT_ATOMS: atom_id res chain seq x y z
N MET A 1 -13.51 3.17 2.59
CA MET A 1 -12.16 3.06 3.19
C MET A 1 -11.52 4.42 3.08
N GLU A 2 -11.05 5.00 4.18
CA GLU A 2 -10.56 6.38 4.26
C GLU A 2 -9.07 6.48 3.90
N VAL A 3 -8.72 6.14 2.65
CA VAL A 3 -7.33 6.04 2.17
C VAL A 3 -6.55 7.36 2.24
N GLU A 4 -7.26 8.47 2.33
CA GLU A 4 -6.77 9.83 2.56
C GLU A 4 -6.13 10.03 3.95
N LYS A 5 -6.41 9.14 4.91
CA LYS A 5 -5.80 9.19 6.26
C LYS A 5 -4.34 8.78 6.31
N ILE A 6 -3.84 8.13 5.26
CA ILE A 6 -2.43 7.77 5.10
C ILE A 6 -1.75 8.82 4.22
N SER A 7 -0.64 9.36 4.69
CA SER A 7 0.13 10.38 3.98
C SER A 7 0.65 9.87 2.62
N LYS A 8 0.96 10.79 1.69
CA LYS A 8 1.60 10.42 0.40
C LYS A 8 2.86 9.58 0.63
N GLN A 9 3.74 10.03 1.52
CA GLN A 9 4.97 9.32 1.87
C GLN A 9 4.69 7.94 2.48
N GLY A 10 3.61 7.83 3.27
CA GLY A 10 3.18 6.58 3.85
C GLY A 10 2.84 5.51 2.83
N TRP A 11 2.13 5.90 1.76
CA TRP A 11 1.87 5.00 0.64
C TRP A 11 3.13 4.62 -0.13
N GLU A 12 4.03 5.58 -0.36
CA GLU A 12 5.29 5.33 -1.05
C GLU A 12 6.21 4.40 -0.24
N ASN A 13 6.19 4.49 1.10
CA ASN A 13 6.96 3.62 1.97
C ASN A 13 6.62 2.13 1.78
N LEU A 14 5.39 1.78 1.42
CA LEU A 14 5.01 0.40 1.10
C LEU A 14 5.79 -0.18 -0.08
N LEU A 15 6.23 0.69 -1.01
CA LEU A 15 6.97 0.33 -2.22
C LEU A 15 8.49 0.47 -2.03
N LEU A 16 8.92 1.50 -1.29
CA LEU A 16 10.33 1.91 -1.23
C LEU A 16 11.07 1.35 -0.02
N LYS A 17 10.37 1.02 1.07
CA LYS A 17 11.00 0.48 2.28
C LYS A 17 10.85 -1.03 2.34
N ASP A 18 11.94 -1.69 2.71
CA ASP A 18 11.92 -3.09 3.09
C ASP A 18 11.44 -3.22 4.54
N VAL A 19 10.12 -3.08 4.72
CA VAL A 19 9.45 -3.23 6.01
C VAL A 19 8.38 -4.30 5.88
N ASP A 20 8.38 -5.24 6.80
CA ASP A 20 7.29 -6.20 6.97
C ASP A 20 6.17 -5.57 7.79
N TYR A 21 5.02 -5.37 7.16
CA TYR A 21 3.80 -4.89 7.80
C TYR A 21 2.95 -6.05 8.35
N GLY A 22 3.34 -7.31 8.13
CA GLY A 22 2.61 -8.48 8.61
C GLY A 22 1.21 -8.58 8.02
N PHE A 23 1.05 -8.25 6.73
CA PHE A 23 -0.26 -8.26 6.07
C PHE A 23 -0.92 -9.64 6.11
N ASN A 24 -2.24 -9.69 6.07
CA ASN A 24 -3.03 -10.92 6.09
C ASN A 24 -3.69 -11.19 4.74
N PHE A 25 -4.00 -10.15 3.97
CA PHE A 25 -4.69 -10.27 2.69
C PHE A 25 -3.72 -10.66 1.59
N LEU A 26 -3.90 -11.88 1.06
CA LEU A 26 -3.00 -12.46 0.06
C LEU A 26 -2.87 -11.60 -1.20
N ALA A 27 -3.98 -11.04 -1.70
CA ALA A 27 -3.95 -10.20 -2.89
C ALA A 27 -3.12 -8.93 -2.69
N LEU A 28 -3.13 -8.34 -1.49
CA LEU A 28 -2.26 -7.21 -1.15
C LEU A 28 -0.79 -7.62 -1.17
N LYS A 29 -0.44 -8.77 -0.59
CA LYS A 29 0.94 -9.29 -0.62
C LYS A 29 1.45 -9.47 -2.05
N ILE A 30 0.68 -10.16 -2.89
CA ILE A 30 1.03 -10.42 -4.30
C ILE A 30 1.17 -9.09 -5.06
N LEU A 31 0.22 -8.16 -4.86
CA LEU A 31 0.27 -6.85 -5.49
C LEU A 31 1.55 -6.10 -5.09
N LEU A 32 1.87 -6.03 -3.80
CA LEU A 32 3.05 -5.33 -3.31
C LEU A 32 4.33 -5.94 -3.84
N SER A 33 4.47 -7.27 -3.88
CA SER A 33 5.64 -7.93 -4.47
C SER A 33 5.83 -7.51 -5.93
N ARG A 34 4.75 -7.53 -6.74
CA ARG A 34 4.79 -7.10 -8.13
C ARG A 34 5.17 -5.63 -8.28
N LEU A 35 4.56 -4.76 -7.48
CA LEU A 35 4.77 -3.31 -7.57
C LEU A 35 6.16 -2.89 -7.09
N ARG A 36 6.69 -3.53 -6.03
CA ARG A 36 8.07 -3.33 -5.57
C ARG A 36 9.07 -3.68 -6.68
N LEU A 37 8.88 -4.81 -7.37
CA LEU A 37 9.72 -5.17 -8.52
C LEU A 37 9.61 -4.14 -9.65
N LYS A 38 8.39 -3.70 -9.99
CA LYS A 38 8.15 -2.67 -11.01
C LYS A 38 8.87 -1.36 -10.67
N VAL A 39 8.78 -0.90 -9.43
CA VAL A 39 9.45 0.33 -8.97
C VAL A 39 10.96 0.15 -8.89
N ALA A 40 11.46 -1.05 -8.56
CA ALA A 40 12.89 -1.33 -8.59
C ALA A 40 13.46 -1.28 -10.02
N MET A 41 12.68 -1.69 -11.02
CA MET A 41 13.06 -1.63 -12.45
C MET A 41 12.90 -0.23 -13.05
N ASP A 42 11.91 0.54 -12.59
CA ASP A 42 11.63 1.91 -12.99
C ASP A 42 11.30 2.76 -11.75
N PRO A 43 12.29 3.40 -11.12
CA PRO A 43 12.11 4.22 -9.93
C PRO A 43 11.63 5.65 -10.25
N SER A 44 11.07 5.88 -11.44
CA SER A 44 10.55 7.20 -11.80
C SER A 44 9.36 7.61 -10.91
N PRO A 45 9.15 8.92 -10.66
CA PRO A 45 8.02 9.41 -9.87
C PRO A 45 6.66 8.93 -10.43
N VAL A 46 6.55 8.80 -11.75
CA VAL A 46 5.33 8.32 -12.43
C VAL A 46 5.06 6.85 -12.11
N SER A 47 6.09 6.00 -12.13
CA SER A 47 5.97 4.58 -11.78
C SER A 47 5.53 4.38 -10.33
N ILE A 48 6.12 5.15 -9.41
CA ILE A 48 5.77 5.15 -7.99
C ILE A 48 4.32 5.61 -7.79
N GLN A 49 3.93 6.73 -8.40
CA GLN A 49 2.56 7.26 -8.25
C GLN A 49 1.50 6.27 -8.76
N LYS A 50 1.70 5.70 -9.96
CA LYS A 50 0.78 4.67 -10.50
C LYS A 50 0.70 3.45 -9.59
N SER A 51 1.83 3.03 -9.02
CA SER A 51 1.88 1.90 -8.09
C SER A 51 1.12 2.21 -6.79
N VAL A 52 1.24 3.44 -6.27
CA VAL A 52 0.45 3.90 -5.12
C VAL A 52 -1.05 3.89 -5.42
N GLU A 53 -1.46 4.34 -6.61
CA GLU A 53 -2.86 4.30 -7.04
C GLU A 53 -3.41 2.87 -7.10
N GLU A 54 -2.62 1.91 -7.60
CA GLU A 54 -3.01 0.48 -7.60
C GLU A 54 -3.22 -0.07 -6.18
N ILE A 55 -2.35 0.29 -5.22
CA ILE A 55 -2.52 -0.09 -3.81
C ILE A 55 -3.80 0.51 -3.23
N LYS A 56 -4.03 1.81 -3.42
CA LYS A 56 -5.24 2.50 -2.93
C LYS A 56 -6.50 1.88 -3.51
N ASN A 57 -6.51 1.58 -4.82
CA ASN A 57 -7.63 0.97 -5.50
C ASN A 57 -7.97 -0.42 -4.92
N LEU A 58 -6.96 -1.21 -4.51
CA LEU A 58 -7.20 -2.48 -3.82
C LEU A 58 -7.93 -2.26 -2.48
N PHE A 59 -7.46 -1.31 -1.66
CA PHE A 59 -8.11 -1.00 -0.38
C PHE A 59 -9.53 -0.44 -0.53
N ILE A 60 -9.78 0.36 -1.58
CA ILE A 60 -11.12 0.87 -1.89
C ILE A 60 -12.03 -0.29 -2.33
N ARG A 61 -11.58 -1.08 -3.31
CA ARG A 61 -12.37 -2.14 -3.93
C ARG A 61 -12.75 -3.26 -2.95
N PHE A 62 -11.83 -3.64 -2.07
CA PHE A 62 -12.01 -4.75 -1.12
C PHE A 62 -12.21 -4.26 0.32
N GLY A 63 -12.52 -2.99 0.51
CA GLY A 63 -12.56 -2.37 1.83
C GLY A 63 -13.66 -2.86 2.78
N ASN A 64 -14.61 -3.66 2.27
CA ASN A 64 -15.62 -4.35 3.07
C ASN A 64 -15.11 -5.65 3.71
N LEU A 65 -13.96 -6.17 3.28
CA LEU A 65 -13.39 -7.40 3.84
C LEU A 65 -12.66 -7.10 5.16
N PRO A 66 -12.92 -7.86 6.24
CA PRO A 66 -12.26 -7.65 7.53
C PRO A 66 -10.73 -7.76 7.48
N SER A 67 -10.19 -8.64 6.62
CA SER A 67 -8.74 -8.78 6.42
C SER A 67 -8.12 -7.52 5.82
N VAL A 68 -8.81 -6.86 4.90
CA VAL A 68 -8.37 -5.62 4.25
C VAL A 68 -8.44 -4.46 5.22
N GLN A 69 -9.49 -4.37 6.03
CA GLN A 69 -9.60 -3.36 7.09
C GLN A 69 -8.48 -3.50 8.13
N LYS A 70 -8.19 -4.73 8.57
CA LYS A 70 -7.07 -5.01 9.49
C LYS A 70 -5.72 -4.62 8.87
N ASP A 71 -5.51 -4.92 7.59
CA ASP A 71 -4.27 -4.54 6.92
C ASP A 71 -4.16 -3.03 6.70
N PHE A 72 -5.28 -2.36 6.41
CA PHE A 72 -5.32 -0.90 6.33
C PHE A 72 -4.94 -0.26 7.66
N GLN A 73 -5.48 -0.77 8.77
CA GLN A 73 -5.17 -0.30 10.11
C GLN A 73 -3.67 -0.40 10.43
N LYS A 74 -3.00 -1.50 10.04
CA LYS A 74 -1.55 -1.65 10.20
C LYS A 74 -0.75 -0.60 9.44
N VAL A 75 -1.21 -0.22 8.24
CA VAL A 75 -0.58 0.88 7.48
C VAL A 75 -0.84 2.20 8.18
N TYR A 76 -2.08 2.47 8.59
CA TYR A 76 -2.46 3.71 9.27
C TYR A 76 -1.69 3.93 10.59
N GLU A 77 -1.53 2.90 11.41
CA GLU A 77 -0.77 3.00 12.68
C GLU A 77 0.70 3.36 12.48
N ARG A 78 1.29 2.95 11.35
CA ARG A 78 2.71 3.20 11.05
C ARG A 78 2.94 4.47 10.25
N GLU A 79 2.03 4.79 9.32
CA GLU A 79 2.25 5.75 8.23
C GLU A 79 1.15 6.83 8.15
N GLY A 80 0.17 6.77 9.05
CA GLY A 80 -0.93 7.70 9.14
C GLY A 80 -0.46 9.13 9.39
N LEU A 81 -1.31 10.08 8.99
CA LEU A 81 -1.14 11.48 9.37
C LEU A 81 -1.24 11.58 10.90
N ARG A 82 -0.13 11.92 11.56
CA ARG A 82 -0.08 12.25 12.99
C ARG A 82 -0.53 13.68 13.24
#